data_AF-A0A1Q6SR26-F1
#
_entry.id   AF-A0A1Q6SR26-F1
#
_cell.length_a   1.000
_cell.length_b   1.000
_cell.length_c   1.000
_cell.angle_alpha   90.00
_cell.angle_beta   90.00
_cell.angle_gamma   90.00
#
_symmetry.space_group_name_H-M   'P 1'
#
loop_
_entity.id
_entity.type
_entity.pdbx_description
1 polymer ?
#
loop_
_entity_poly.entity_id
_entity_poly.type
_entity_poly.pdbx_seq_one_letter_code
_entity_poly.pdbx_strand_id
1 'polypeptide(L)'
;MKKKLISLILAILSVLAVAAGCADKAEKPDKSHNSSSKSTDTANAYDPGLPDDFSCNGYDFVILNSNQNEIAGILNDIFIEYSDDLDSLSEAMYKRNRYVEETYAAKLSELTDASGVIISKVNDSFMSGTDDYSLVNVMSILWQTTACCTI
;
A
#
# COMPACT_ATOMS: atom_id res chain seq x y z
N MET A 1 57.51 2.90 22.00
CA MET A 1 56.56 3.17 23.10
C MET A 1 55.59 4.33 22.82
N LYS A 2 55.91 5.35 21.99
CA LYS A 2 55.00 6.48 21.68
C LYS A 2 53.74 6.11 20.88
N LYS A 3 53.79 5.08 20.02
CA LYS A 3 52.61 4.62 19.22
C LYS A 3 51.55 3.88 20.05
N LYS A 4 51.93 3.27 21.19
CA LYS A 4 51.01 2.58 22.09
C LYS A 4 50.21 3.56 22.97
N LEU A 5 50.76 4.73 23.26
CA LEU A 5 50.10 5.80 24.02
C LEU A 5 48.99 6.47 23.20
N ILE A 6 49.20 6.67 21.89
CA ILE A 6 48.20 7.27 21.00
C ILE A 6 46.97 6.35 20.86
N SER A 7 47.19 5.04 20.74
CA SER A 7 46.11 4.05 20.68
C SER A 7 45.31 3.93 21.99
N LEU A 8 45.95 4.16 23.14
CA LEU A 8 45.28 4.14 24.44
C LEU A 8 44.39 5.37 24.65
N ILE A 9 44.87 6.55 24.22
CA ILE A 9 44.10 7.81 24.31
C ILE A 9 42.86 7.74 23.42
N LEU A 10 42.97 7.17 22.22
CA LEU A 10 41.85 7.06 21.29
C LEU A 10 40.74 6.11 21.79
N ALA A 11 41.11 5.04 22.49
CA ALA A 11 40.17 4.09 23.08
C ALA A 11 39.46 4.65 24.34
N ILE A 12 40.11 5.55 25.08
CA ILE A 12 39.48 6.21 26.24
C ILE A 12 38.47 7.26 25.76
N LEU A 13 38.77 7.98 24.67
CA LEU A 13 37.91 9.03 24.13
C LEU A 13 36.57 8.48 23.59
N SER A 14 36.55 7.26 23.05
CA SER A 14 35.33 6.63 22.53
C SER A 14 34.38 6.13 23.62
N VAL A 15 34.88 5.80 24.81
CA VAL A 15 34.05 5.35 25.95
C VAL A 15 33.37 6.53 26.66
N LEU A 16 34.02 7.69 26.70
CA LEU A 16 33.46 8.93 27.29
C LEU A 16 32.29 9.52 26.47
N ALA A 17 32.21 9.25 25.17
CA ALA A 17 31.15 9.74 24.31
C ALA A 17 29.78 9.04 24.55
N VAL A 18 29.78 7.84 25.15
CA VAL A 18 28.55 7.06 25.39
C VAL A 18 27.84 7.49 26.69
N ALA A 19 28.55 8.12 27.62
CA ALA A 19 28.01 8.52 28.93
C ALA A 19 27.35 9.91 28.94
N ALA A 20 27.44 10.69 27.85
CA ALA A 20 26.83 12.03 27.75
C ALA A 20 25.48 12.04 27.00
N GLY A 21 25.04 10.91 26.42
CA GLY A 21 23.78 10.81 25.67
C GLY A 21 22.60 10.16 26.42
N CYS A 22 22.83 9.63 27.63
CA CYS A 22 21.80 9.01 28.46
C CYS A 22 21.62 9.80 29.76
N ALA A 23 21.21 11.06 29.63
CA ALA A 23 20.73 11.84 30.75
C ALA A 23 19.61 12.78 30.27
N ASP A 24 18.48 12.21 29.87
CA ASP A 24 17.21 12.88 30.12
C ASP A 24 16.38 12.06 31.08
N LYS A 25 16.09 12.72 32.20
CA LYS A 25 15.38 12.19 33.35
C LYS A 25 13.90 12.11 33.04
N ALA A 26 13.30 11.04 33.54
CA ALA A 26 11.88 10.83 33.63
C ALA A 26 11.12 12.05 34.20
N GLU A 27 10.12 12.52 33.47
CA GLU A 27 8.89 13.05 34.06
C GLU A 27 7.79 12.00 33.87
N LYS A 28 7.26 11.51 35.00
CA LYS A 28 5.97 10.82 35.02
C LYS A 28 4.87 11.88 35.00
N PRO A 29 3.78 11.65 34.24
CA PRO A 29 2.46 11.99 34.69
C PRO A 29 1.68 10.70 34.97
N ASP A 30 1.35 10.55 36.23
CA ASP A 30 0.30 9.64 36.69
C ASP A 30 -1.06 10.36 36.54
N LYS A 31 -2.13 9.57 36.47
CA LYS A 31 -3.57 9.91 36.39
C LYS A 31 -4.19 10.05 34.99
N SER A 32 -4.90 8.97 34.65
CA SER A 32 -6.32 8.98 34.28
C SER A 32 -6.76 10.09 33.31
N HIS A 33 -6.76 9.76 32.02
CA HIS A 33 -7.76 10.31 31.12
C HIS A 33 -8.49 9.15 30.44
N ASN A 34 -9.60 8.74 31.05
CA ASN A 34 -10.72 8.17 30.32
C ASN A 34 -11.25 9.26 29.40
N SER A 35 -10.61 9.42 28.24
CA SER A 35 -11.22 10.01 27.07
C SER A 35 -11.52 8.85 26.15
N SER A 36 -12.70 8.25 26.37
CA SER A 36 -13.52 7.84 25.24
C SER A 36 -13.77 9.12 24.43
N SER A 37 -12.80 9.48 23.60
CA SER A 37 -13.09 10.25 22.41
C SER A 37 -13.84 9.27 21.53
N LYS A 38 -15.15 9.18 21.78
CA LYS A 38 -16.09 8.75 20.77
C LYS A 38 -15.91 9.78 19.67
N SER A 39 -14.96 9.51 18.77
CA SER A 39 -14.95 10.11 17.46
C SER A 39 -16.31 9.70 16.89
N THR A 40 -17.30 10.57 17.06
CA THR A 40 -18.37 10.67 16.07
C THR A 40 -17.72 11.25 14.83
N ASP A 41 -16.82 10.47 14.22
CA ASP A 41 -16.75 10.40 12.78
C ASP A 41 -18.14 9.95 12.39
N THR A 42 -19.00 10.94 12.13
CA THR A 42 -20.12 10.70 11.24
C THR A 42 -19.40 10.41 9.93
N ALA A 43 -19.12 9.12 9.70
CA ALA A 43 -18.60 8.64 8.45
C ALA A 43 -19.59 9.15 7.42
N ASN A 44 -19.23 10.25 6.76
CA ASN A 44 -19.95 10.67 5.58
C ASN A 44 -19.76 9.51 4.63
N ALA A 45 -20.79 8.66 4.53
CA ALA A 45 -20.80 7.57 3.59
C ALA A 45 -20.48 8.20 2.23
N TYR A 46 -19.42 7.73 1.59
CA TYR A 46 -19.04 8.23 0.29
C TYR A 46 -20.21 7.95 -0.67
N ASP A 47 -20.83 9.02 -1.16
CA ASP A 47 -21.88 8.95 -2.17
C ASP A 47 -21.25 9.27 -3.54
N PRO A 48 -21.19 8.31 -4.47
CA PRO A 48 -20.65 8.54 -5.80
C PRO A 48 -21.57 9.38 -6.70
N GLY A 49 -22.77 9.75 -6.26
CA GLY A 49 -23.74 10.52 -7.05
C GLY A 49 -24.32 9.71 -8.22
N LEU A 50 -24.38 8.39 -8.07
CA LEU A 50 -25.00 7.50 -9.04
C LEU A 50 -26.53 7.54 -8.88
N PRO A 51 -27.30 7.34 -9.96
CA PRO A 51 -28.76 7.17 -9.86
C PRO A 51 -29.13 6.05 -8.88
N ASP A 52 -30.25 6.19 -8.18
CA ASP A 52 -30.73 5.23 -7.16
C ASP A 52 -30.93 3.81 -7.73
N ASP A 53 -31.20 3.69 -9.03
CA ASP A 53 -31.41 2.44 -9.76
C ASP A 53 -30.21 2.02 -10.62
N PHE A 54 -29.05 2.64 -10.42
CA PHE A 54 -27.85 2.31 -11.15
C PHE A 54 -27.43 0.85 -10.91
N SER A 55 -27.26 0.12 -12.00
CA SER A 55 -26.88 -1.29 -12.01
C SER A 55 -25.92 -1.56 -13.16
N CYS A 56 -24.86 -2.31 -12.87
CA CYS A 56 -23.92 -2.82 -13.85
C CYS A 56 -24.44 -4.09 -14.55
N ASN A 57 -25.64 -4.58 -14.21
CA ASN A 57 -26.32 -5.70 -14.87
C ASN A 57 -25.47 -6.98 -14.96
N GLY A 58 -24.67 -7.24 -13.92
CA GLY A 58 -23.76 -8.38 -13.85
C GLY A 58 -22.45 -8.21 -14.62
N TYR A 59 -22.14 -7.01 -15.13
CA TYR A 59 -20.90 -6.75 -15.85
C TYR A 59 -19.68 -7.11 -15.00
N ASP A 60 -18.72 -7.79 -15.64
CA ASP A 60 -17.46 -8.22 -15.03
C ASP A 60 -16.34 -7.22 -15.35
N PHE A 61 -15.95 -6.46 -14.33
CA PHE A 61 -14.84 -5.54 -14.40
C PHE A 61 -13.53 -6.31 -14.22
N VAL A 62 -12.89 -6.63 -15.34
CA VAL A 62 -11.59 -7.29 -15.37
C VAL A 62 -10.47 -6.28 -15.09
N ILE A 63 -9.72 -6.48 -14.01
CA ILE A 63 -8.60 -5.64 -13.59
C ILE A 63 -7.28 -6.33 -13.98
N LEU A 64 -6.46 -5.65 -14.80
CA LEU A 64 -5.12 -6.12 -15.15
C LEU A 64 -4.08 -5.52 -14.20
N ASN A 65 -3.38 -6.38 -13.45
CA ASN A 65 -2.36 -6.00 -12.48
C ASN A 65 -0.94 -6.34 -12.97
N SER A 66 -0.01 -5.37 -12.92
CA SER A 66 1.41 -5.63 -13.17
C SER A 66 2.06 -6.26 -11.94
N ASN A 67 2.00 -7.59 -11.83
CA ASN A 67 2.58 -8.41 -10.76
C ASN A 67 1.91 -8.23 -9.37
N GLN A 68 1.84 -9.31 -8.58
CA GLN A 68 1.36 -9.32 -7.18
C GLN A 68 2.43 -8.86 -6.18
N ASN A 69 3.56 -8.35 -6.66
CA ASN A 69 4.66 -7.97 -5.78
C ASN A 69 4.38 -6.65 -5.06
N GLU A 70 4.57 -6.68 -3.75
CA GLU A 70 4.69 -5.51 -2.89
C GLU A 70 5.88 -4.67 -3.37
N ILE A 71 5.62 -3.46 -3.87
CA ILE A 71 6.68 -2.49 -4.16
C ILE A 71 6.59 -1.38 -3.12
N ALA A 72 7.68 -1.22 -2.35
CA ALA A 72 7.80 -0.20 -1.31
C ALA A 72 6.73 -0.28 -0.20
N GLY A 73 6.23 -1.46 0.14
CA GLY A 73 5.24 -1.63 1.20
C GLY A 73 3.78 -1.60 0.73
N ILE A 74 3.55 -1.45 -0.58
CA ILE A 74 2.21 -1.30 -1.16
C ILE A 74 1.85 -2.58 -1.90
N LEU A 75 0.86 -3.31 -1.36
CA LEU A 75 0.19 -4.38 -2.08
C LEU A 75 -0.62 -3.76 -3.22
N ASN A 76 -0.36 -4.23 -4.44
CA ASN A 76 -1.11 -3.82 -5.62
C ASN A 76 -2.35 -4.69 -5.88
N ASP A 77 -2.61 -5.64 -4.99
CA ASP A 77 -3.75 -6.52 -5.06
C ASP A 77 -5.03 -5.72 -4.77
N ILE A 78 -5.99 -5.82 -5.66
CA ILE A 78 -7.30 -5.18 -5.51
C ILE A 78 -8.37 -6.25 -5.23
N PHE A 79 -8.07 -7.52 -5.46
CA PHE A 79 -9.01 -8.63 -5.41
C PHE A 79 -8.56 -9.73 -4.44
N ILE A 80 -9.38 -9.97 -3.42
CA ILE A 80 -9.14 -11.02 -2.43
C ILE A 80 -10.28 -12.01 -2.47
N GLU A 81 -9.94 -13.30 -2.60
CA GLU A 81 -10.88 -14.39 -2.42
C GLU A 81 -11.16 -14.62 -0.93
N TYR A 82 -12.39 -15.01 -0.62
CA TYR A 82 -12.74 -15.34 0.76
C TYR A 82 -11.93 -16.55 1.24
N SER A 83 -11.36 -16.43 2.43
CA SER A 83 -10.76 -17.51 3.20
C SER A 83 -11.07 -17.31 4.68
N ASP A 84 -11.14 -18.40 5.44
CA ASP A 84 -11.33 -18.32 6.90
C ASP A 84 -10.07 -17.79 7.62
N ASP A 85 -8.93 -17.74 6.92
CA ASP A 85 -7.63 -17.31 7.45
C ASP A 85 -7.23 -15.87 7.03
N LEU A 86 -8.17 -15.06 6.51
CA LEU A 86 -7.86 -13.68 6.10
C LEU A 86 -7.47 -12.80 7.29
N ASP A 87 -6.40 -12.01 7.13
CA ASP A 87 -6.06 -10.95 8.08
C ASP A 87 -7.07 -9.79 8.02
N SER A 88 -7.00 -8.86 8.99
CA SER A 88 -7.95 -7.74 9.07
C SER A 88 -7.95 -6.82 7.84
N LEU A 89 -6.81 -6.67 7.17
CA LEU A 89 -6.72 -5.82 5.98
C LEU A 89 -7.38 -6.53 4.80
N SER A 90 -7.08 -7.81 4.63
CA SER A 90 -7.59 -8.65 3.56
C SER A 90 -9.10 -8.86 3.69
N GLU A 91 -9.60 -9.06 4.91
CA GLU A 91 -11.03 -9.14 5.19
C GLU A 91 -11.75 -7.82 4.88
N ALA A 92 -11.13 -6.67 5.18
CA ALA A 92 -11.69 -5.35 4.85
C ALA A 92 -11.76 -5.13 3.33
N MET A 93 -10.73 -5.55 2.59
CA MET A 93 -10.72 -5.51 1.12
C MET A 93 -11.80 -6.42 0.53
N TYR A 94 -11.94 -7.65 1.03
CA TYR A 94 -13.01 -8.57 0.62
C TYR A 94 -14.39 -7.94 0.86
N LYS A 95 -14.65 -7.40 2.06
CA LYS A 95 -15.93 -6.75 2.40
C LYS A 95 -16.21 -5.53 1.52
N ARG A 96 -15.20 -4.71 1.23
CA ARG A 96 -15.31 -3.58 0.29
C ARG A 96 -15.72 -4.06 -1.10
N ASN A 97 -15.06 -5.09 -1.62
CA ASN A 97 -15.34 -5.61 -2.96
C ASN A 97 -16.75 -6.22 -3.01
N ARG A 98 -17.12 -7.03 -2.02
CA ARG A 98 -18.48 -7.58 -1.89
C ARG A 98 -19.55 -6.50 -1.82
N TYR A 99 -19.32 -5.44 -1.06
CA TYR A 99 -20.24 -4.30 -1.00
C TYR A 99 -20.46 -3.68 -2.39
N VAL A 100 -19.40 -3.47 -3.17
CA VAL A 100 -19.50 -2.94 -4.54
C VAL A 100 -20.25 -3.91 -5.47
N GLU A 101 -19.90 -5.20 -5.46
CA GLU A 101 -20.56 -6.22 -6.28
C GLU A 101 -22.06 -6.33 -5.99
N GLU A 102 -22.44 -6.30 -4.72
CA GLU A 102 -23.83 -6.42 -4.27
C GLU A 102 -24.63 -5.13 -4.52
N THR A 103 -24.04 -3.96 -4.24
CA THR A 103 -24.72 -2.67 -4.37
C THR A 103 -25.02 -2.34 -5.83
N TYR A 104 -24.06 -2.60 -6.72
CA TYR A 104 -24.15 -2.19 -8.13
C TYR A 104 -24.42 -3.35 -9.08
N ALA A 105 -24.72 -4.56 -8.58
CA ALA A 105 -24.87 -5.76 -9.40
C ALA A 105 -23.70 -5.93 -10.38
N ALA A 106 -22.47 -5.85 -9.86
CA ALA A 106 -21.23 -5.96 -10.63
C ALA A 106 -20.46 -7.24 -10.26
N LYS A 107 -19.47 -7.59 -11.08
CA LYS A 107 -18.44 -8.57 -10.74
C LYS A 107 -17.07 -7.93 -10.87
N LEU A 108 -16.18 -8.26 -9.94
CA LEU A 108 -14.79 -7.87 -9.98
C LEU A 108 -13.94 -9.12 -10.22
N SER A 109 -13.04 -9.05 -11.19
CA SER A 109 -12.07 -10.11 -11.45
C SER A 109 -10.68 -9.51 -11.66
N GLU A 110 -9.66 -10.29 -11.35
CA GLU A 110 -8.27 -9.87 -11.50
C GLU A 110 -7.50 -10.81 -12.41
N LEU A 111 -6.75 -10.23 -13.33
CA LEU A 111 -5.71 -10.90 -14.11
C LEU A 111 -4.37 -10.32 -13.71
N THR A 112 -3.49 -11.16 -13.16
CA THR A 112 -2.13 -10.73 -12.85
C THR A 112 -1.13 -11.24 -13.89
N ASP A 113 -0.31 -10.33 -14.39
CA ASP A 113 0.85 -10.69 -15.19
C ASP A 113 2.11 -10.90 -14.32
N ALA A 114 2.50 -12.16 -14.18
CA ALA A 114 3.70 -12.55 -13.43
C ALA A 114 5.00 -11.95 -13.99
N SER A 115 5.03 -11.55 -15.27
CA SER A 115 6.21 -10.89 -15.86
C SER A 115 6.37 -9.43 -15.41
N GLY A 116 5.31 -8.81 -14.87
CA GLY A 116 5.27 -7.39 -14.53
C GLY A 116 5.24 -6.45 -15.74
N VAL A 117 5.27 -6.97 -16.97
CA VAL A 117 5.25 -6.17 -18.21
C VAL A 117 3.85 -6.24 -18.84
N ILE A 118 2.96 -5.34 -18.44
CA ILE A 118 1.57 -5.33 -18.93
C ILE A 118 1.35 -4.48 -20.19
N ILE A 119 2.32 -3.64 -20.55
CA ILE A 119 2.20 -2.68 -21.67
C ILE A 119 1.90 -3.39 -23.00
N SER A 120 2.56 -4.53 -23.28
CA SER A 120 2.32 -5.26 -24.52
C SER A 120 0.91 -5.83 -24.58
N LYS A 121 0.38 -6.35 -23.47
CA LYS A 121 -0.99 -6.90 -23.42
C LYS A 121 -2.07 -5.84 -23.60
N VAL A 122 -1.88 -4.69 -22.97
CA VAL A 122 -2.77 -3.53 -23.15
C VAL A 122 -2.73 -3.06 -24.60
N ASN A 123 -1.53 -3.00 -25.20
CA ASN A 123 -1.39 -2.62 -26.59
C ASN A 123 -2.05 -3.63 -27.54
N ASP A 124 -1.89 -4.93 -27.27
CA ASP A 124 -2.51 -5.99 -28.06
C ASP A 124 -4.04 -5.88 -28.01
N SER A 125 -4.63 -5.79 -26.82
CA SER A 125 -6.09 -5.61 -26.61
C SER A 125 -6.62 -4.35 -27.31
N PHE A 126 -5.90 -3.23 -27.19
CA PHE A 126 -6.27 -1.98 -27.84
C PHE A 126 -6.19 -2.08 -29.37
N MET A 127 -5.14 -2.70 -29.92
CA MET A 127 -4.97 -2.88 -31.36
C MET A 127 -5.96 -3.89 -31.95
N SER A 128 -6.38 -4.90 -31.19
CA SER A 128 -7.43 -5.84 -31.60
C SER A 128 -8.84 -5.26 -31.47
N GLY A 129 -9.01 -4.13 -30.79
CA GLY A 129 -10.31 -3.56 -30.47
C GLY A 129 -11.13 -4.44 -29.53
N THR A 130 -10.45 -5.19 -28.66
CA THR A 130 -11.08 -6.04 -27.64
C THR A 130 -11.11 -5.30 -26.30
N ASP A 131 -12.23 -5.43 -25.58
CA ASP A 131 -12.41 -4.86 -24.24
C ASP A 131 -11.98 -5.86 -23.16
N ASP A 132 -10.77 -6.39 -23.28
CA ASP A 132 -10.28 -7.47 -22.41
C ASP A 132 -10.09 -7.03 -20.96
N TYR A 133 -9.91 -5.72 -20.73
CA TYR A 133 -9.63 -5.15 -19.43
C TYR A 133 -10.46 -3.88 -19.21
N SER A 134 -11.08 -3.77 -18.03
CA SER A 134 -11.82 -2.58 -17.62
C SER A 134 -10.95 -1.58 -16.84
N LEU A 135 -9.91 -2.07 -16.18
CA LEU A 135 -8.91 -1.25 -15.48
C LEU A 135 -7.52 -1.87 -15.62
N VAL A 136 -6.52 -1.02 -15.78
CA VAL A 136 -5.12 -1.42 -15.88
C VAL A 136 -4.33 -0.73 -14.78
N ASN A 137 -3.80 -1.49 -13.83
CA ASN A 137 -2.94 -0.98 -12.78
C ASN A 137 -1.47 -1.20 -13.17
N VAL A 138 -0.85 -0.12 -13.65
CA VAL A 138 0.55 -0.10 -14.08
C VAL A 138 1.42 0.33 -12.91
N MET A 139 2.23 -0.58 -12.38
CA MET A 139 3.27 -0.21 -11.43
C MET A 139 4.57 0.16 -12.15
N SER A 140 4.76 1.47 -12.38
CA SER A 140 6.02 2.00 -12.88
C SER A 140 7.01 2.18 -11.74
N ILE A 141 8.15 1.49 -11.79
CA ILE A 141 9.30 1.77 -10.96
C ILE A 141 9.83 3.16 -11.36
N LEU A 142 9.49 4.21 -10.61
CA LEU A 142 9.90 5.61 -10.89
C LEU A 142 11.43 5.85 -10.89
N TRP A 143 12.25 4.82 -10.62
CA TRP A 143 13.71 4.92 -10.52
C TRP A 143 14.44 5.08 -11.87
N GLN A 144 13.78 4.94 -13.02
CA GLN A 144 14.45 5.01 -14.33
C GLN A 144 14.46 6.40 -14.99
N THR A 145 13.79 7.42 -14.44
CA THR A 145 13.75 8.75 -15.09
C THR A 145 14.92 9.68 -14.75
N THR A 146 15.80 9.32 -13.81
CA THR A 146 16.95 10.16 -13.43
C THR A 146 18.17 10.03 -14.35
N ALA A 147 18.15 9.13 -15.33
CA ALA A 147 19.32 8.91 -16.21
C ALA A 147 19.31 9.73 -17.52
N CYS A 148 18.25 10.51 -17.81
CA CYS A 148 18.14 11.23 -19.09
C CYS A 148 18.43 12.75 -19.02
N CYS A 149 18.77 13.28 -17.84
CA CYS A 149 19.12 14.71 -17.66
C CYS A 149 20.56 14.91 -17.18
N THR A 150 21.51 14.26 -17.83
CA THR A 150 22.91 14.70 -17.81
C THR A 150 23.35 14.93 -19.25
N ILE A 151 23.02 16.13 -19.76
CA ILE A 151 23.67 16.74 -20.93
C ILE A 151 24.64 17.79 -20.38
#